data_AF-M0LW25-F1
#
_entry.id   AF-M0LW25-F1
#
_cell.length_a   1.000
_cell.length_b   1.000
_cell.length_c   1.000
_cell.angle_alpha   90.00
_cell.angle_beta   90.00
_cell.angle_gamma   90.00
#
_symmetry.space_group_name_H-M   'P 1'
#
loop_
_entity.id
_entity.type
_entity.pdbx_description
1 polymer ?
#
loop_
_entity_poly.entity_id
_entity_poly.type
_entity_poly.pdbx_seq_one_letter_code
_entity_poly.pdbx_strand_id
1 'polypeptide(L)'
;MPSVTSKGQVTIPKAVREAMGIKPGDEVIFEETVDGYVIQKDAPTTDKGTDPFEKYRGIADSEATMPERMRRLRGEYPRDVDDAPSSDTDETAGER
;
A
#
# COMPACT_ATOMS: atom_id res chain seq x y z
N MET A 1 8.44 34.99 8.73
CA MET A 1 8.92 33.66 9.18
C MET A 1 8.21 33.32 10.47
N PRO A 2 7.64 32.11 10.62
CA PRO A 2 7.05 31.70 11.89
C PRO A 2 8.15 31.65 12.97
N SER A 3 7.89 32.24 14.14
CA SER A 3 8.78 32.21 15.29
C SER A 3 8.29 31.18 16.31
N VAL A 4 9.22 30.56 17.01
CA VAL A 4 8.91 29.66 18.13
C VAL A 4 8.39 30.49 19.30
N THR A 5 7.24 30.12 19.87
CA THR A 5 6.73 30.77 21.09
C THR A 5 7.50 30.32 22.33
N SER A 6 7.36 31.00 23.46
CA SER A 6 8.01 30.61 24.72
C SER A 6 7.65 29.19 25.19
N LYS A 7 6.56 28.61 24.68
CA LYS A 7 6.12 27.23 24.96
C LYS A 7 6.57 26.23 23.90
N GLY A 8 7.43 26.61 22.97
CA GLY A 8 7.90 25.73 21.90
C GLY A 8 6.91 25.54 20.74
N GLN A 9 5.84 26.34 20.65
CA GLN A 9 4.86 26.19 19.57
C GLN A 9 5.34 26.89 18.30
N VAL A 10 5.16 26.24 17.15
CA VAL A 10 5.42 26.81 15.82
C VAL A 10 4.13 26.78 15.01
N THR A 11 3.83 27.88 14.33
CA THR A 11 2.68 27.95 13.41
C THR A 11 3.10 27.49 12.02
N ILE A 12 2.39 26.50 11.47
CA ILE A 12 2.56 26.07 10.09
C ILE A 12 1.77 27.02 9.17
N PRO A 13 2.42 27.73 8.22
CA PRO A 13 1.74 28.62 7.29
C PRO A 13 0.70 27.90 6.44
N LYS A 14 -0.36 28.61 6.02
CA LYS A 14 -1.48 28.03 5.27
C LYS A 14 -1.04 27.24 4.03
N ALA A 15 -0.15 27.80 3.22
CA ALA A 15 0.35 27.15 2.01
C ALA A 15 1.05 25.80 2.30
N VAL A 16 1.78 25.72 3.41
CA VAL A 16 2.47 24.49 3.83
C VAL A 16 1.46 23.46 4.34
N ARG A 17 0.46 23.88 5.14
CA ARG A 17 -0.61 22.96 5.60
C ARG A 17 -1.38 22.34 4.44
N GLU A 18 -1.71 23.14 3.42
CA GLU A 18 -2.44 22.67 2.24
C GLU A 18 -1.60 21.69 1.42
N ALA A 19 -0.31 21.99 1.20
CA ALA A 19 0.60 21.10 0.51
C ALA A 19 0.82 19.76 1.25
N MET A 20 0.85 19.78 2.58
CA MET A 20 0.98 18.57 3.40
C MET A 20 -0.36 17.88 3.73
N GLY A 21 -1.50 18.46 3.33
CA GLY A 21 -2.83 17.92 3.60
C GLY A 21 -3.23 17.89 5.10
N ILE A 22 -2.61 18.74 5.93
CA ILE A 22 -2.86 18.81 7.38
C ILE A 22 -4.07 19.71 7.66
N LYS A 23 -5.07 19.17 8.35
CA LYS A 23 -6.26 19.89 8.78
C LYS A 23 -6.20 20.24 10.27
N PRO A 24 -6.97 21.25 10.73
CA PRO A 24 -7.12 21.50 12.16
C PRO A 24 -7.62 20.24 12.89
N GLY A 25 -6.89 19.80 13.91
CA GLY A 25 -7.20 18.58 14.66
C GLY A 25 -6.44 17.33 14.20
N ASP A 26 -5.70 17.39 13.09
CA ASP A 26 -4.81 16.31 12.68
C ASP A 26 -3.59 16.24 13.62
N GLU A 27 -3.24 15.03 14.05
CA GLU A 27 -2.00 14.75 14.78
C GLU A 27 -0.82 14.66 13.79
N VAL A 28 0.37 15.03 14.25
CA VAL A 28 1.59 15.08 13.42
C VAL A 28 2.73 14.38 14.14
N ILE A 29 3.52 13.63 13.37
CA ILE A 29 4.71 12.95 13.85
C ILE A 29 5.94 13.72 13.36
N PHE A 30 6.91 13.88 14.25
CA PHE A 30 8.24 14.40 13.92
C PHE A 30 9.19 13.22 13.76
N GLU A 31 9.68 13.04 12.55
CA GLU A 31 10.68 12.02 12.23
C GLU A 31 12.05 12.69 12.07
N GLU A 32 13.05 12.18 12.78
CA GLU A 32 14.43 12.63 12.63
C GLU A 32 15.06 11.96 11.42
N THR A 33 15.63 12.77 10.54
CA THR A 33 16.31 12.35 9.31
C THR A 33 17.71 12.95 9.28
N VAL A 34 18.56 12.45 8.37
CA VAL A 34 19.95 12.90 8.23
C VAL A 34 20.05 14.41 7.93
N ASP A 35 19.04 14.96 7.25
CA ASP A 35 18.99 16.36 6.79
C ASP A 35 18.19 17.27 7.75
N GLY A 36 17.61 16.72 8.83
CA GLY A 36 16.81 17.47 9.79
C GLY A 36 15.53 16.73 10.21
N TYR A 37 14.46 17.47 10.49
CA TYR A 37 13.19 16.89 10.93
C TYR A 37 12.14 16.95 9.82
N VAL A 38 11.48 15.82 9.57
CA VAL A 38 10.34 15.74 8.68
C VAL A 38 9.06 15.70 9.51
N ILE A 39 8.09 16.54 9.14
CA ILE A 39 6.76 16.54 9.75
C ILE A 39 5.85 15.76 8.81
N GLN A 40 5.27 14.68 9.32
CA GLN A 40 4.27 13.91 8.60
C GLN A 40 2.94 13.96 9.33
N LYS A 41 1.87 13.92 8.55
CA LYS A 41 0.53 13.76 9.11
C LYS A 41 0.42 12.35 9.65
N ASP A 42 -0.05 12.22 10.89
CA ASP A 42 -0.22 10.90 11.49
C ASP A 42 -1.25 10.09 10.70
N ALA A 43 -1.04 8.78 10.63
CA ALA A 43 -1.99 7.87 10.02
C ALA A 43 -3.33 7.99 10.78
N PRO A 44 -4.48 7.93 10.09
CA PRO A 44 -5.75 7.96 10.79
C PRO A 44 -5.80 6.78 11.76
N THR A 45 -5.88 7.04 13.06
CA THR A 45 -6.10 6.00 14.07
C THR A 45 -7.57 5.91 14.42
N THR A 46 -8.05 4.72 14.78
CA THR A 46 -9.37 4.58 15.41
C THR A 46 -9.39 5.25 16.79
N ASP A 47 -10.58 5.42 17.39
CA ASP A 47 -10.75 5.95 18.76
C ASP A 47 -9.94 5.21 19.84
N LYS A 48 -9.41 4.02 19.50
CA LYS A 48 -8.56 3.18 20.36
C LYS A 48 -7.06 3.26 20.02
N GLY A 49 -6.65 4.19 19.15
CA GLY A 49 -5.26 4.34 18.70
C GLY A 49 -4.77 3.21 17.79
N THR A 50 -5.66 2.35 17.30
CA THR A 50 -5.31 1.24 16.40
C THR A 50 -5.51 1.66 14.95
N ASP A 51 -4.66 1.17 14.05
CA ASP A 51 -4.84 1.36 12.60
C ASP A 51 -6.24 0.83 12.16
N PRO A 52 -7.12 1.70 11.62
CA PRO A 52 -8.46 1.35 11.15
C PRO A 52 -8.46 0.29 10.05
N PHE A 53 -7.33 0.14 9.35
CA PHE A 53 -7.17 -0.74 8.20
C PHE A 53 -6.50 -2.06 8.55
N GLU A 54 -5.96 -2.24 9.76
CA GLU A 54 -5.31 -3.49 10.17
C GLU A 54 -6.25 -4.69 10.02
N LYS A 55 -7.52 -4.55 10.40
CA LYS A 55 -8.52 -5.63 10.20
C LYS A 55 -8.80 -5.98 8.75
N TYR A 56 -8.50 -5.10 7.80
CA TYR A 56 -8.70 -5.35 6.37
C TYR A 56 -7.41 -5.84 5.69
N ARG A 57 -6.27 -5.77 6.38
CA ARG A 57 -4.98 -6.19 5.85
C ARG A 57 -4.97 -7.70 5.66
N GLY A 58 -4.86 -8.14 4.40
CA GLY A 58 -4.84 -9.56 4.06
C GLY A 58 -6.22 -10.25 4.00
N ILE A 59 -7.31 -9.54 4.34
CA ILE A 59 -8.66 -10.07 4.11
C ILE A 59 -9.03 -9.85 2.65
N ALA A 60 -8.88 -10.91 1.88
CA ALA A 60 -9.38 -11.01 0.53
C ALA A 60 -10.25 -12.27 0.42
N ASP A 61 -11.30 -12.37 1.23
CA ASP A 61 -12.26 -13.47 1.11
C ASP A 61 -12.84 -13.50 -0.31
N SER A 62 -12.55 -14.56 -1.06
CA SER A 62 -13.34 -14.89 -2.23
C SER A 62 -13.33 -16.38 -2.46
N GLU A 63 -14.44 -16.86 -3.01
CA GLU A 63 -14.63 -18.23 -3.45
C GLU A 63 -13.73 -18.63 -4.63
N ALA A 64 -13.17 -17.65 -5.36
CA ALA A 64 -12.27 -17.88 -6.49
C ALA A 64 -10.80 -18.03 -6.04
N THR A 65 -10.08 -18.92 -6.73
CA THR A 65 -8.64 -19.10 -6.53
C THR A 65 -7.86 -17.84 -6.95
N MET A 66 -6.65 -17.65 -6.41
CA MET A 66 -5.81 -16.50 -6.76
C MET A 66 -5.56 -16.37 -8.29
N PRO A 67 -5.28 -17.45 -9.05
CA PRO A 67 -5.13 -17.38 -10.50
C PRO A 67 -6.40 -16.91 -11.24
N GLU A 68 -7.59 -17.39 -10.86
CA GLU A 68 -8.86 -16.97 -11.44
C GLU A 68 -9.16 -15.50 -11.15
N ARG A 69 -8.86 -15.07 -9.92
CA ARG A 69 -9.03 -13.67 -9.49
C ARG A 69 -8.11 -12.73 -10.27
N MET A 70 -6.85 -13.12 -10.44
CA MET A 70 -5.86 -12.41 -11.25
C MET A 70 -6.28 -12.28 -12.72
N ARG A 71 -6.82 -13.36 -13.30
CA ARG A 71 -7.36 -13.38 -14.67
C ARG A 71 -8.54 -12.41 -14.83
N ARG A 72 -9.49 -12.45 -13.89
CA ARG A 72 -10.65 -11.54 -13.86
C ARG A 72 -10.25 -10.07 -13.75
N LEU A 73 -9.31 -9.73 -12.86
CA LEU A 73 -8.88 -8.35 -12.63
C LEU A 73 -8.07 -7.76 -13.80
N ARG A 74 -7.32 -8.61 -14.52
CA ARG A 74 -6.60 -8.20 -15.74
C ARG A 74 -7.51 -8.00 -16.96
N GLY A 75 -8.80 -8.29 -16.85
CA GLY A 75 -9.75 -8.20 -17.97
C GLY A 75 -9.52 -9.29 -19.04
N GLU A 76 -8.73 -10.32 -18.72
CA GLU A 76 -8.52 -11.46 -19.61
C GLU A 76 -9.76 -12.36 -19.55
N TYR A 77 -10.65 -12.17 -20.51
CA TYR A 77 -11.67 -13.14 -20.87
C TYR A 77 -11.01 -14.51 -21.04
N PRO A 78 -11.62 -15.64 -20.61
CA PRO A 78 -11.03 -16.95 -20.83
C PRO A 78 -10.84 -17.12 -22.34
N ARG A 79 -9.58 -17.16 -22.79
CA ARG A 79 -9.31 -17.88 -24.03
C ARG A 79 -9.38 -19.34 -23.63
N ASP A 80 -10.30 -20.06 -24.26
CA ASP A 80 -10.30 -21.51 -24.26
C ASP A 80 -8.91 -21.94 -24.74
N VAL A 81 -8.03 -22.25 -23.79
CA VAL A 81 -6.80 -22.98 -24.09
C VAL A 81 -7.26 -24.40 -24.28
N ASP A 82 -7.70 -24.69 -25.50
CA ASP A 82 -7.58 -26.02 -26.10
C ASP A 82 -6.07 -26.33 -26.23
N ASP A 83 -5.36 -26.44 -25.10
CA ASP A 83 -4.04 -27.07 -25.07
C ASP A 83 -4.29 -28.58 -25.04
N ALA A 84 -4.54 -29.11 -26.24
CA ALA A 84 -4.22 -30.50 -26.50
C ALA A 84 -2.76 -30.73 -26.09
N PRO A 85 -2.43 -31.73 -25.26
CA PRO A 85 -1.04 -32.08 -25.03
C PRO A 85 -0.45 -32.58 -26.34
N SER A 86 0.38 -31.75 -26.99
CA SER A 86 1.34 -32.26 -27.97
C SER A 86 2.32 -33.13 -27.19
N SER A 87 2.14 -34.42 -27.35
CA SER A 87 3.02 -35.45 -26.82
C SER A 87 4.25 -35.53 -27.70
N ASP A 88 5.17 -34.58 -27.56
CA ASP A 88 6.55 -34.80 -27.98
C ASP A 88 7.25 -35.59 -26.87
N THR A 89 7.05 -36.91 -26.92
CA THR A 89 7.88 -37.86 -26.18
C THR A 89 9.18 -38.00 -26.96
N ASP A 90 10.21 -37.26 -26.57
CA ASP A 90 11.57 -37.50 -27.02
C ASP A 90 12.06 -38.78 -26.32
N GLU A 91 11.99 -39.90 -27.03
CA GLU A 91 12.59 -41.16 -26.63
C GLU A 91 14.12 -41.03 -26.71
N THR A 92 14.76 -40.59 -25.62
CA THR A 92 16.20 -40.76 -25.47
C THR A 92 16.49 -42.21 -25.05
N ALA A 93 16.52 -43.12 -26.03
CA ALA A 93 17.07 -44.46 -25.87
C ALA A 93 18.60 -44.38 -25.80
N GLY A 94 19.14 -44.32 -24.58
CA GLY A 94 20.53 -44.66 -24.33
C GLY A 94 20.70 -46.17 -24.39
N GLU A 95 21.48 -46.67 -25.35
CA GLU A 95 22.00 -48.03 -25.27
C GLU A 95 23.43 -48.13 -25.83
N ARG A 96 24.35 -48.36 -24.89
CA ARG A 96 25.72 -48.91 -24.96
C ARG A 96 26.83 -48.09 -25.61
#